data_AF-A0A7C1GGJ6-F1
#
_entry.id   AF-A0A7C1GGJ6-F1
#
_cell.length_a   1.000
_cell.length_b   1.000
_cell.length_c   1.000
_cell.angle_alpha   90.00
_cell.angle_beta   90.00
_cell.angle_gamma   90.00
#
_symmetry.space_group_name_H-M   'P 1'
#
loop_
_entity.id
_entity.type
_entity.pdbx_description
1 polymer ?
#
loop_
_entity_poly.entity_id
_entity_poly.type
_entity_poly.pdbx_seq_one_letter_code
_entity_poly.pdbx_strand_id
1 'polypeptide(L)'
;MARRRNRNKGATRKIRKSEGRLLRRLSEKMLDADGLVVKRDSGGGKMSEILLDFVDPFIADCEDIEICRNIIRLAVMVWNTSLLPQEKGKEALEKMVASFDKEAQVEGCMIIYQMLNRKMRFFSHCNRCIFDFDLIDKGSDWHLNVVSSLTTDSP
;
A
#
# COMPACT_ATOMS: atom_id res chain seq x y z
N MET A 1 27.15 2.91 24.41
CA MET A 1 25.67 2.73 24.39
C MET A 1 24.85 3.92 23.86
N ALA A 2 25.39 5.15 23.77
CA ALA A 2 24.62 6.34 23.34
C ALA A 2 24.17 6.36 21.87
N ARG A 3 24.96 5.80 20.94
CA ARG A 3 24.67 5.82 19.48
C ARG A 3 23.40 5.02 19.10
N ARG A 4 23.08 3.95 19.82
CA ARG A 4 21.88 3.10 19.55
C ARG A 4 20.58 3.78 19.99
N ARG A 5 20.62 4.52 21.10
CA ARG A 5 19.47 5.25 21.66
C ARG A 5 19.07 6.47 20.80
N ASN A 6 20.05 7.14 20.19
CA ASN A 6 19.79 8.31 19.33
C ASN A 6 19.22 7.94 17.95
N ARG A 7 19.68 6.83 17.35
CA ARG A 7 19.12 6.28 16.10
C ARG A 7 17.65 5.89 16.25
N ASN A 8 17.28 5.21 17.35
CA ASN A 8 15.89 4.87 17.62
C ASN A 8 14.98 6.10 17.77
N LYS A 9 15.43 7.15 18.49
CA LYS A 9 14.67 8.41 18.61
C LYS A 9 14.42 9.08 17.25
N GLY A 10 15.41 9.06 16.36
CA GLY A 10 15.29 9.60 15.00
C GLY A 10 14.26 8.86 14.15
N ALA A 11 14.32 7.52 14.15
CA ALA A 11 13.35 6.68 13.44
C ALA A 11 11.92 6.88 13.96
N THR A 12 11.70 6.86 15.28
CA THR A 12 10.38 7.09 15.88
C THR A 12 9.82 8.47 15.53
N ARG A 13 10.66 9.50 15.47
CA ARG A 13 10.24 10.85 15.06
C ARG A 13 9.81 10.90 13.60
N LYS A 14 10.55 10.22 12.70
CA LYS A 14 10.18 10.13 11.28
C LYS A 14 8.82 9.44 11.09
N ILE A 15 8.55 8.35 11.81
CA ILE A 15 7.28 7.60 11.77
C ILE A 15 6.09 8.44 12.24
N ARG A 16 6.23 9.16 13.36
CA ARG A 16 5.14 10.03 13.83
C ARG A 16 4.85 11.17 12.86
N LYS A 17 5.89 11.72 12.24
CA LYS A 17 5.73 12.76 11.20
C LYS A 17 5.02 12.22 9.96
N SER A 18 5.34 11.03 9.49
CA SER A 18 4.64 10.41 8.35
C SER A 18 3.19 10.07 8.66
N GLU A 19 2.90 9.59 9.86
CA GLU A 19 1.52 9.31 10.30
C GLU A 19 0.70 10.61 10.27
N GLY A 20 1.23 11.70 10.82
CA GLY A 20 0.59 13.02 10.74
C GLY A 20 0.42 13.53 9.30
N ARG A 21 1.39 13.29 8.41
CA ARG A 21 1.26 13.66 6.98
C ARG A 21 0.17 12.85 6.29
N LEU A 22 0.08 11.54 6.55
CA LEU A 22 -0.96 10.67 6.00
C LEU A 22 -2.34 11.12 6.43
N LEU A 23 -2.53 11.34 7.72
CA LEU A 23 -3.81 11.82 8.26
C LEU A 23 -4.19 13.18 7.67
N ARG A 24 -3.22 14.08 7.49
CA ARG A 24 -3.47 15.38 6.85
C ARG A 24 -3.87 15.25 5.38
N ARG A 25 -3.16 14.43 4.58
CA ARG A 25 -3.51 14.20 3.17
C ARG A 25 -4.89 13.58 3.03
N LEU A 26 -5.25 12.69 3.95
CA LEU A 26 -6.59 12.09 3.98
C LEU A 26 -7.64 13.13 4.34
N SER A 27 -7.43 13.95 5.38
CA SER A 27 -8.38 15.01 5.71
C SER A 27 -8.55 16.00 4.55
N GLU A 28 -7.47 16.36 3.86
CA GLU A 28 -7.52 17.25 2.69
C GLU A 28 -8.31 16.61 1.53
N LYS A 29 -8.12 15.31 1.26
CA LYS A 29 -8.84 14.58 0.20
C LYS A 29 -10.28 14.22 0.56
N MET A 30 -10.63 14.18 1.85
CA MET A 30 -11.96 13.76 2.35
C MET A 30 -12.84 14.92 2.81
N LEU A 31 -12.37 16.18 2.74
CA LEU A 31 -13.25 17.34 2.85
C LEU A 31 -14.37 17.35 1.78
N ASP A 32 -14.27 16.48 0.76
CA ASP A 32 -15.27 16.25 -0.30
C ASP A 32 -16.03 14.91 -0.20
N ALA A 33 -15.73 14.02 0.76
CA ALA A 33 -16.34 12.68 0.84
C ALA A 33 -16.55 12.23 2.29
N ASP A 34 -17.81 11.98 2.66
CA ASP A 34 -18.21 11.59 4.01
C ASP A 34 -17.48 10.34 4.54
N GLY A 35 -16.92 10.50 5.74
CA GLY A 35 -16.80 9.45 6.75
C GLY A 35 -15.82 8.31 6.49
N LEU A 36 -14.57 8.46 6.95
CA LEU A 36 -13.73 7.30 7.23
C LEU A 36 -13.10 7.35 8.62
N VAL A 37 -13.30 6.26 9.38
CA VAL A 37 -12.70 6.05 10.70
C VAL A 37 -11.36 5.32 10.51
N VAL A 38 -10.25 6.04 10.71
CA VAL A 38 -8.92 5.42 10.82
C VAL A 38 -8.80 4.79 12.22
N LYS A 39 -9.12 3.51 12.33
CA LYS A 39 -8.91 2.73 13.56
C LYS A 39 -7.71 1.80 13.38
N ARG A 40 -6.90 1.62 14.43
CA ARG A 40 -6.00 0.46 14.51
C ARG A 40 -6.89 -0.77 14.66
N ASP A 41 -7.00 -1.58 13.62
CA ASP A 41 -7.67 -2.87 13.71
C ASP A 41 -6.91 -3.80 14.67
N SER A 42 -7.65 -4.43 15.57
CA SER A 42 -7.16 -5.40 16.56
C SER A 42 -7.44 -6.86 16.16
N GLY A 43 -8.10 -7.12 15.02
CA GLY A 43 -8.56 -8.46 14.62
C GLY A 43 -7.97 -9.03 13.32
N GLY A 44 -7.81 -8.23 12.26
CA GLY A 44 -7.49 -8.73 10.90
C GLY A 44 -6.02 -8.62 10.44
N GLY A 45 -5.05 -8.57 11.36
CA GLY A 45 -3.65 -8.27 11.02
C GLY A 45 -3.42 -6.82 10.59
N LYS A 46 -2.22 -6.26 10.79
CA LYS A 46 -1.96 -4.87 10.39
C LYS A 46 -1.88 -4.75 8.88
N MET A 47 -2.65 -3.83 8.30
CA MET A 47 -2.67 -3.65 6.84
C MET A 47 -1.30 -3.26 6.28
N SER A 48 -0.46 -2.58 7.06
CA SER A 48 0.92 -2.28 6.67
C SER A 48 1.82 -3.52 6.59
N GLU A 49 1.61 -4.51 7.46
CA GLU A 49 2.33 -5.79 7.42
C GLU A 49 1.84 -6.61 6.23
N ILE A 50 0.51 -6.69 6.04
CA ILE A 50 -0.08 -7.40 4.89
C ILE A 50 0.36 -6.80 3.56
N LEU A 51 0.32 -5.48 3.41
CA LEU A 51 0.74 -4.83 2.17
C LEU A 51 2.24 -5.07 1.93
N LEU A 52 3.07 -5.04 2.97
CA LEU A 52 4.50 -5.34 2.86
C LEU A 52 4.73 -6.78 2.39
N ASP A 53 4.09 -7.77 3.02
CA ASP A 53 4.17 -9.18 2.62
C ASP A 53 3.64 -9.43 1.20
N PHE A 54 2.65 -8.64 0.78
CA PHE A 54 2.11 -8.68 -0.57
C PHE A 54 3.15 -8.20 -1.57
N VAL A 55 3.83 -7.08 -1.30
CA VAL A 55 4.77 -6.46 -2.24
C VAL A 55 6.19 -7.03 -2.17
N ASP A 56 6.54 -7.76 -1.10
CA ASP A 56 7.89 -8.24 -0.83
C ASP A 56 8.63 -8.83 -2.06
N PRO A 57 8.02 -9.73 -2.87
CA PRO A 57 8.71 -10.29 -4.04
C PRO A 57 9.04 -9.27 -5.13
N PHE A 58 8.35 -8.13 -5.15
CA PHE A 58 8.51 -7.07 -6.15
C PHE A 58 9.46 -5.96 -5.69
N ILE A 59 9.75 -5.88 -4.39
CA ILE A 59 10.58 -4.82 -3.82
C ILE A 59 11.87 -5.36 -3.16
N ALA A 60 12.05 -6.68 -3.08
CA ALA A 60 13.19 -7.31 -2.43
C ALA A 60 14.55 -6.82 -2.97
N ASP A 61 14.65 -6.63 -4.28
CA ASP A 61 15.88 -6.19 -4.96
C ASP A 61 15.90 -4.67 -5.25
N CYS A 62 14.96 -3.92 -4.66
CA CYS A 62 14.80 -2.51 -4.95
C CYS A 62 15.74 -1.67 -4.08
N GLU A 63 16.74 -1.03 -4.69
CA GLU A 63 17.72 -0.20 -3.98
C GLU A 63 17.29 1.28 -3.83
N ASP A 64 16.37 1.74 -4.69
CA ASP A 64 15.89 3.13 -4.72
C ASP A 64 14.48 3.25 -4.14
N ILE A 65 14.34 4.02 -3.06
CA ILE A 65 13.06 4.26 -2.39
C ILE A 65 11.96 4.81 -3.30
N GLU A 66 12.27 5.60 -4.33
CA GLU A 66 11.28 6.09 -5.28
C GLU A 66 10.76 4.98 -6.18
N ILE A 67 11.65 4.09 -6.63
CA ILE A 67 11.28 2.90 -7.40
C ILE A 67 10.37 2.01 -6.55
N CYS A 68 10.75 1.74 -5.30
CA CYS A 68 9.97 0.86 -4.43
C CYS A 68 8.63 1.50 -4.10
N ARG A 69 8.60 2.83 -3.93
CA ARG A 69 7.35 3.58 -3.74
C ARG A 69 6.43 3.47 -4.96
N ASN A 70 6.97 3.54 -6.19
CA ASN A 70 6.18 3.35 -7.41
C ASN A 70 5.61 1.94 -7.53
N ILE A 71 6.39 0.92 -7.16
CA ILE A 71 5.92 -0.47 -7.13
C ILE A 71 4.80 -0.63 -6.10
N ILE A 72 4.93 -0.05 -4.90
CA ILE A 72 3.86 -0.08 -3.89
C ILE A 72 2.62 0.69 -4.36
N ARG A 73 2.77 1.83 -5.07
CA ARG A 73 1.62 2.53 -5.69
C ARG A 73 0.88 1.62 -6.66
N LEU A 74 1.61 0.94 -7.55
CA LEU A 74 1.03 -0.03 -8.49
C LEU A 74 0.31 -1.16 -7.75
N ALA A 75 0.97 -1.74 -6.75
CA ALA A 75 0.42 -2.80 -5.92
C ALA A 75 -0.88 -2.39 -5.21
N VAL A 76 -0.97 -1.18 -4.67
CA VAL A 76 -2.19 -0.62 -4.07
C VAL A 76 -3.32 -0.52 -5.11
N MET A 77 -3.02 -0.06 -6.33
CA MET A 77 -4.01 0.00 -7.40
C MET A 77 -4.51 -1.38 -7.80
N VAL A 78 -3.62 -2.37 -7.95
CA VAL A 78 -3.99 -3.76 -8.26
C VAL A 78 -4.81 -4.36 -7.13
N TRP A 79 -4.39 -4.13 -5.88
CA TRP A 79 -5.12 -4.57 -4.69
C TRP A 79 -6.55 -4.05 -4.68
N ASN A 80 -6.75 -2.73 -4.80
CA ASN A 80 -8.08 -2.13 -4.78
C ASN A 80 -8.92 -2.57 -5.99
N THR A 81 -8.31 -2.70 -7.16
CA THR A 81 -8.97 -3.20 -8.37
C THR A 81 -9.53 -4.61 -8.18
N SER A 82 -8.81 -5.46 -7.43
CA SER A 82 -9.26 -6.82 -7.13
C SER A 82 -10.46 -6.93 -6.17
N LEU A 83 -10.90 -5.80 -5.60
CA LEU A 83 -12.11 -5.71 -4.77
C LEU A 83 -13.33 -5.20 -5.54
N LEU A 84 -13.12 -4.76 -6.79
CA LEU A 84 -14.21 -4.28 -7.64
C LEU A 84 -14.99 -5.46 -8.26
N PRO A 85 -16.27 -5.24 -8.63
CA PRO A 85 -16.98 -6.18 -9.49
C PRO A 85 -16.21 -6.45 -10.78
N GLN A 86 -16.32 -7.68 -11.31
CA GLN A 86 -15.49 -8.18 -12.42
C GLN A 86 -15.38 -7.22 -13.62
N GLU A 87 -16.49 -6.64 -14.07
CA GLU A 87 -16.51 -5.71 -15.21
C GLU A 87 -15.71 -4.43 -14.92
N LYS A 88 -15.95 -3.81 -13.75
CA LYS A 88 -15.21 -2.61 -13.31
C LYS A 88 -13.74 -2.92 -13.04
N GLY A 89 -13.45 -4.11 -12.53
CA GLY A 89 -12.09 -4.58 -12.30
C GLY A 89 -11.32 -4.70 -13.62
N LYS A 90 -11.93 -5.31 -14.65
CA LYS A 90 -11.33 -5.45 -15.97
C LYS A 90 -11.03 -4.08 -16.60
N GLU A 91 -11.99 -3.16 -16.58
CA GLU A 91 -11.81 -1.80 -17.10
C GLU A 91 -10.66 -1.06 -16.40
N ALA A 92 -10.57 -1.18 -15.07
CA ALA A 92 -9.50 -0.57 -14.29
C ALA A 92 -8.12 -1.16 -14.62
N LEU A 93 -8.02 -2.49 -14.83
CA LEU A 93 -6.77 -3.14 -15.25
C LEU A 93 -6.34 -2.69 -16.65
N GLU A 94 -7.27 -2.60 -17.60
CA GLU A 94 -6.98 -2.13 -18.96
C GLU A 94 -6.44 -0.69 -18.94
N LYS A 95 -7.06 0.19 -18.15
CA LYS A 95 -6.58 1.57 -17.95
C LYS A 95 -5.19 1.62 -17.31
N MET A 96 -4.91 0.72 -16.38
CA MET A 96 -3.60 0.64 -15.73
C MET A 96 -2.51 0.22 -16.72
N VAL A 97 -2.77 -0.79 -17.55
CA VAL A 97 -1.84 -1.22 -18.61
C VAL A 97 -1.63 -0.10 -19.64
N ALA A 98 -2.70 0.61 -20.01
CA ALA A 98 -2.63 1.73 -20.95
C ALA A 98 -1.83 2.94 -20.41
N SER A 99 -1.61 3.03 -19.09
CA SER A 99 -0.84 4.11 -18.48
C SER A 99 0.69 3.93 -18.59
N PHE A 100 1.16 2.74 -18.96
CA PHE A 100 2.57 2.51 -19.25
C PHE A 100 2.93 2.99 -20.67
N ASP A 101 4.18 3.39 -20.83
CA ASP A 101 4.79 3.59 -22.15
C ASP A 101 4.62 2.33 -23.00
N LYS A 102 4.43 2.50 -24.31
CA LYS A 102 4.10 1.38 -25.22
C LYS A 102 5.11 0.25 -25.13
N GLU A 103 6.38 0.58 -24.99
CA GLU A 103 7.50 -0.36 -24.87
C GLU A 103 7.43 -1.17 -23.57
N ALA A 104 6.85 -0.61 -22.51
CA ALA A 104 6.74 -1.23 -21.18
C ALA A 104 5.36 -1.88 -20.91
N GLN A 105 4.39 -1.78 -21.82
CA GLN A 105 3.03 -2.31 -21.59
C GLN A 105 3.00 -3.81 -21.35
N VAL A 106 3.83 -4.57 -22.07
CA VAL A 106 3.90 -6.03 -21.95
C VAL A 106 4.42 -6.41 -20.56
N GLU A 107 5.52 -5.80 -20.14
CA GLU A 107 6.15 -6.04 -18.83
C GLU A 107 5.25 -5.56 -17.68
N GLY A 108 4.65 -4.38 -17.82
CA GLY A 108 3.68 -3.84 -16.87
C GLY A 108 2.47 -4.76 -16.70
N CYS A 109 1.94 -5.30 -17.79
CA CYS A 109 0.84 -6.27 -17.76
C CYS A 109 1.24 -7.56 -17.02
N MET A 110 2.45 -8.08 -17.25
CA MET A 110 2.94 -9.27 -16.52
C MET A 110 3.03 -9.02 -15.02
N ILE A 111 3.58 -7.88 -14.60
CA ILE A 111 3.70 -7.52 -13.17
C ILE A 111 2.31 -7.38 -12.53
N ILE A 112 1.37 -6.71 -13.20
CA ILE A 112 -0.01 -6.57 -12.73
C ILE A 112 -0.66 -7.94 -12.54
N TYR A 113 -0.50 -8.85 -13.50
CA TYR A 113 -1.08 -10.18 -13.42
C TYR A 113 -0.47 -11.03 -12.29
N GLN A 114 0.86 -10.93 -12.08
CA GLN A 114 1.55 -11.56 -10.96
C GLN A 114 1.02 -11.04 -9.61
N MET A 115 0.87 -9.72 -9.46
CA MET A 115 0.30 -9.10 -8.27
C MET A 115 -1.13 -9.57 -8.02
N LEU A 116 -1.98 -9.58 -9.05
CA LEU A 116 -3.37 -10.01 -8.92
C LEU A 116 -3.47 -11.48 -8.48
N ASN A 117 -2.74 -12.37 -9.13
CA ASN A 117 -2.70 -13.78 -8.77
C ASN A 117 -2.21 -14.00 -7.34
N ARG A 118 -1.17 -13.26 -6.92
CA ARG A 118 -0.67 -13.33 -5.54
C ARG A 118 -1.73 -12.89 -4.53
N LYS A 119 -2.46 -11.79 -4.80
CA LYS A 119 -3.56 -11.33 -3.95
C LYS A 119 -4.62 -12.40 -3.81
N MET A 120 -5.07 -12.97 -4.92
CA MET A 120 -6.12 -14.00 -4.93
C MET A 120 -5.68 -15.30 -4.25
N ARG A 121 -4.40 -15.66 -4.31
CA ARG A 121 -3.87 -16.89 -3.73
C ARG A 121 -3.61 -16.80 -2.23
N PHE A 122 -3.03 -15.70 -1.75
CA PHE A 122 -2.54 -15.60 -0.38
C PHE A 122 -3.33 -14.62 0.50
N PHE A 123 -4.07 -13.70 -0.12
CA PHE A 123 -4.69 -12.57 0.58
C PHE A 123 -6.18 -12.40 0.24
N SER A 124 -6.82 -13.45 -0.29
CA SER A 124 -8.24 -13.44 -0.68
C SER A 124 -9.21 -13.14 0.46
N HIS A 125 -8.81 -13.42 1.70
CA HIS A 125 -9.58 -13.13 2.91
C HIS A 125 -9.57 -11.64 3.31
N CYS A 126 -8.63 -10.84 2.78
CA CYS A 126 -8.50 -9.44 3.14
C CYS A 126 -9.26 -8.54 2.16
N ASN A 127 -10.46 -8.11 2.56
CA ASN A 127 -11.33 -7.25 1.75
C ASN A 127 -11.24 -5.75 2.11
N ARG A 128 -10.07 -5.33 2.62
CA ARG A 128 -9.83 -3.91 2.98
C ARG A 128 -9.31 -3.13 1.78
N CYS A 129 -9.96 -2.00 1.49
CA CYS A 129 -9.49 -1.02 0.51
C CYS A 129 -8.37 -0.17 1.13
N ILE A 130 -7.36 0.20 0.35
CA ILE A 130 -6.23 1.02 0.78
C ILE A 130 -6.39 2.43 0.21
N PHE A 131 -6.44 3.44 1.08
CA PHE A 131 -6.67 4.83 0.68
C PHE A 131 -5.38 5.62 0.47
N ASP A 132 -4.39 5.41 1.33
CA ASP A 132 -3.09 6.09 1.24
C ASP A 132 -2.03 5.27 1.97
N PHE A 133 -0.76 5.50 1.63
CA PHE A 133 0.38 4.91 2.30
C PHE A 133 1.57 5.87 2.34
N ASP A 134 2.50 5.65 3.26
CA ASP A 134 3.77 6.36 3.31
C ASP A 134 4.90 5.37 3.56
N LEU A 135 5.92 5.40 2.69
CA LEU A 135 7.10 4.57 2.78
C LEU A 135 8.27 5.41 3.31
N ILE A 136 8.81 4.99 4.45
CA ILE A 136 9.84 5.72 5.18
C ILE A 136 11.13 4.91 5.20
N ASP A 137 12.22 5.55 4.79
CA ASP A 137 13.56 5.01 4.98
C ASP A 137 14.04 5.20 6.44
N LYS A 138 14.32 4.08 7.13
CA LYS A 138 14.96 4.05 8.45
C LYS A 138 16.49 3.89 8.38
N GLY A 139 17.05 3.69 7.20
CA GLY A 139 18.47 3.56 6.89
C GLY A 139 18.98 2.11 6.83
N SER A 140 18.33 1.16 7.50
CA SER A 140 18.68 -0.27 7.43
C SER A 140 17.49 -1.16 7.03
N ASP A 141 16.31 -0.55 6.91
CA ASP A 141 15.03 -1.20 6.68
C ASP A 141 14.01 -0.10 6.33
N TRP A 142 12.85 -0.47 5.84
CA TRP A 142 11.78 0.44 5.52
C TRP A 142 10.66 0.39 6.55
N HIS A 143 9.79 1.39 6.51
CA HIS A 143 8.58 1.38 7.28
C HIS A 143 7.42 1.85 6.44
N LEU A 144 6.39 1.02 6.39
CA LEU A 144 5.18 1.30 5.68
C LEU A 144 4.09 1.71 6.68
N ASN A 145 3.57 2.91 6.51
CA ASN A 145 2.29 3.29 7.10
C ASN A 145 1.21 3.12 6.04
N VAL A 146 0.07 2.57 6.42
CA VAL A 146 -1.07 2.35 5.52
C VAL A 146 -2.33 2.86 6.20
N VAL A 147 -3.17 3.52 5.42
CA VAL A 147 -4.55 3.81 5.81
C VAL A 147 -5.48 3.03 4.91
N SER A 148 -6.38 2.29 5.54
CA SER A 148 -7.31 1.39 4.87
C SER A 148 -8.71 1.51 5.45
N SER A 149 -9.69 0.93 4.76
CA SER A 149 -11.01 0.70 5.34
C SER A 149 -10.90 -0.22 6.54
N LEU A 150 -11.88 -0.15 7.43
CA LEU A 150 -12.03 -1.10 8.52
C LEU A 150 -12.59 -2.42 7.97
N THR A 151 -12.21 -3.53 8.61
CA THR A 151 -12.99 -4.75 8.50
C THR A 151 -14.31 -4.51 9.24
N THR A 152 -15.42 -4.39 8.50
CA THR A 152 -16.73 -4.61 9.09
C THR A 152 -16.89 -6.11 9.27
N ASP A 153 -16.44 -6.63 10.42
CA ASP A 153 -16.97 -7.90 10.92
C ASP A 153 -18.48 -7.69 11.05
N SER A 154 -19.26 -8.24 10.10
CA SER A 154 -20.69 -8.37 10.31
C SER A 154 -20.89 -9.46 11.37
N PRO A 155 -21.68 -9.20 12.43
CA PRO A 155 -22.07 -10.24 13.38
C PRO A 155 -22.92 -11.33 12.72
#